data_AF-A0A8B9YBG9-F1
#
_entry.id   AF-A0A8B9YBG9-F1
#
_cell.length_a   1.000
_cell.length_b   1.000
_cell.length_c   1.000
_cell.angle_alpha   90.00
_cell.angle_beta   90.00
_cell.angle_gamma   90.00
#
_symmetry.space_group_name_H-M   'P 1'
#
loop_
_entity.id
_entity.type
_entity.pdbx_description
1 polymer ?
#
loop_
_entity_poly.entity_id
_entity_poly.type
_entity_poly.pdbx_seq_one_letter_code
_entity_poly.pdbx_strand_id
1 'polypeptide(L)'
;MNKASGGDGIPVELFQILKDDAVKVLHSICQQIWKTQQWPQDWKRSVFIPIPKKGSAKECSNYHTIALISHASKVILKILQARLQQYVNHELPDVQAGFRKGRGTRDQIANICWIMEKAREFQKNIYFCPIDYAKDFDCVHHNKLWKIMKEMGIPEYLTCLLRNLYAGQDSTVRTGHGTTDKFQIGKGVHQGCILSPCLFNLYAQYIMRNASLEEAQTGIKIGGRNINNLRHADDTTLMAESEEELKSLLKVKEESEKVGLKLNIQKTKFMLSGPITSWEIDGETVETVSDFIFLGSKITADDDCSHEIKRRLLLGRKVMTNRDSILKSRDITLPTKVRLVKAMVFPVVMYGCESWTVKKA
;
A
#
# COMPACT_ATOMS: atom_id res chain seq x y z
N MET A 1 9.64 2.54 -21.06
CA MET A 1 8.99 3.01 -22.29
C MET A 1 7.59 2.43 -22.32
N ASN A 2 6.62 3.14 -22.88
CA ASN A 2 5.18 2.81 -22.92
C ASN A 2 4.39 3.17 -21.65
N LYS A 3 4.66 4.33 -21.03
CA LYS A 3 3.76 4.86 -19.97
C LYS A 3 2.62 5.66 -20.61
N ALA A 4 1.39 5.45 -20.14
CA ALA A 4 0.24 6.24 -20.58
C ALA A 4 0.43 7.73 -20.26
N SER A 5 0.12 8.59 -21.23
CA SER A 5 0.12 10.04 -21.08
C SER A 5 -1.02 10.53 -20.17
N GLY A 6 -0.82 11.72 -19.60
CA GLY A 6 -1.86 12.40 -18.84
C GLY A 6 -2.91 13.02 -19.77
N GLY A 7 -3.73 13.91 -19.22
CA GLY A 7 -4.70 14.68 -20.01
C GLY A 7 -4.06 15.60 -21.08
N ASP A 8 -2.77 15.89 -20.97
CA ASP A 8 -1.99 16.71 -21.92
C ASP A 8 -1.58 15.96 -23.19
N GLY A 9 -1.73 14.63 -23.22
CA GLY A 9 -1.36 13.81 -24.37
C GLY A 9 0.15 13.70 -24.62
N ILE A 10 1.01 14.26 -23.75
CA ILE A 10 2.46 14.27 -23.96
C ILE A 10 3.09 12.96 -23.46
N PRO A 11 3.67 12.13 -24.34
CA PRO A 11 4.33 10.89 -23.96
C PRO A 11 5.69 11.14 -23.31
N VAL A 12 6.16 10.21 -22.49
CA VAL A 12 7.45 10.36 -21.80
C VAL A 12 8.63 10.33 -22.79
N GLU A 13 8.45 9.61 -23.90
CA GLU A 13 9.40 9.43 -24.99
C GLU A 13 9.78 10.77 -25.63
N LEU A 14 8.87 11.74 -25.69
CA LEU A 14 9.16 13.07 -26.23
C LEU A 14 10.26 13.77 -25.44
N PHE A 15 10.19 13.71 -24.10
CA PHE A 15 11.23 14.29 -23.24
C PHE A 15 12.58 13.58 -23.41
N GLN A 16 12.57 12.27 -23.70
CA GLN A 16 13.79 11.50 -23.95
C GLN A 16 14.45 11.85 -25.28
N ILE A 17 13.66 12.20 -26.29
CA ILE A 17 14.15 12.64 -27.61
C ILE A 17 14.73 14.05 -27.53
N LEU A 18 14.04 14.98 -26.86
CA LEU A 18 14.44 16.38 -26.75
C LEU A 18 15.64 16.60 -25.81
N LYS A 19 15.97 15.63 -24.95
CA LYS A 19 17.14 15.63 -24.07
C LYS A 19 17.33 16.97 -23.34
N ASP A 20 18.42 17.69 -23.61
CA ASP A 20 18.83 18.90 -22.90
C ASP A 20 17.83 20.05 -23.03
N ASP A 21 17.15 20.16 -24.16
CA ASP A 21 16.18 21.24 -24.36
C ASP A 21 14.92 21.01 -23.52
N ALA A 22 14.46 19.76 -23.43
CA ALA A 22 13.39 19.40 -22.48
C ALA A 22 13.80 19.67 -21.04
N VAL A 23 15.05 19.37 -20.66
CA VAL A 23 15.57 19.64 -19.31
C VAL A 23 15.57 21.14 -19.03
N LYS A 24 16.06 21.99 -19.94
CA LYS A 24 16.08 23.46 -19.77
C LYS A 24 14.67 24.02 -19.55
N VAL A 25 13.71 23.63 -20.39
CA VAL A 25 12.32 24.09 -20.31
C VAL A 25 11.67 23.62 -19.01
N LEU A 26 11.75 22.33 -18.69
CA LEU A 26 11.17 21.77 -17.46
C LEU A 26 11.81 22.40 -16.22
N HIS A 27 13.12 22.62 -16.22
CA HIS A 27 13.82 23.25 -15.12
C HIS A 27 13.34 24.69 -14.91
N SER A 28 13.19 25.48 -15.98
CA SER A 28 12.64 26.84 -15.90
C SER A 28 11.24 26.87 -15.28
N ILE A 29 10.34 25.98 -15.74
CA ILE A 29 8.99 25.85 -15.18
C ILE A 29 9.06 25.41 -13.70
N CYS A 30 9.90 24.43 -13.37
CA CYS A 30 10.06 23.97 -11.99
C CYS A 30 10.57 25.09 -11.06
N GLN A 31 11.51 25.93 -11.53
CA GLN A 31 12.01 27.08 -10.78
C GLN A 31 10.92 28.13 -10.57
N GLN A 32 10.11 28.40 -11.58
CA GLN A 32 8.99 29.32 -11.47
C GLN A 32 7.98 28.82 -10.44
N ILE A 33 7.53 27.55 -10.56
CA ILE A 33 6.63 26.91 -9.59
C ILE A 33 7.23 26.94 -8.19
N TRP A 34 8.53 26.64 -8.07
CA TRP A 34 9.20 26.68 -6.77
C TRP A 34 9.11 28.07 -6.15
N LYS A 35 9.46 29.14 -6.89
CA LYS A 35 9.49 30.51 -6.38
C LYS A 35 8.10 31.10 -6.11
N THR A 36 7.14 30.88 -7.00
CA THR A 36 5.79 31.49 -6.91
C THR A 36 4.79 30.62 -6.15
N GLN A 37 5.10 29.34 -5.97
CA GLN A 37 4.19 28.31 -5.45
C GLN A 37 2.90 28.15 -6.29
N GLN A 38 2.89 28.66 -7.52
CA GLN A 38 1.76 28.55 -8.44
C GLN A 38 2.01 27.44 -9.44
N TRP A 39 1.06 26.52 -9.55
CA TRP A 39 1.12 25.40 -10.49
C TRP A 39 0.34 25.71 -11.76
N PRO A 40 0.85 25.32 -12.95
CA PRO A 40 0.07 25.38 -14.19
C PRO A 40 -1.24 24.61 -14.03
N GLN A 41 -2.35 25.18 -14.50
CA GLN A 41 -3.68 24.54 -14.33
C GLN A 41 -3.72 23.16 -14.96
N ASP A 42 -3.08 22.97 -16.12
CA ASP A 42 -3.02 21.67 -16.80
C ASP A 42 -2.33 20.59 -15.96
N TRP A 43 -1.42 20.96 -15.06
CA TRP A 43 -0.72 20.03 -14.18
C TRP A 43 -1.53 19.67 -12.93
N LYS A 44 -2.61 20.41 -12.66
CA LYS A 44 -3.59 20.12 -11.61
C LYS A 44 -4.74 19.23 -12.10
N ARG A 45 -4.81 18.94 -13.40
CA ARG A 45 -5.82 18.06 -13.98
C ARG A 45 -5.39 16.60 -13.93
N SER A 46 -6.33 15.70 -13.68
CA SER A 46 -6.08 14.26 -13.74
C SER A 46 -7.15 13.53 -14.55
N VAL A 47 -6.77 12.40 -15.14
CA VAL A 47 -7.70 11.49 -15.83
C VAL A 47 -7.75 10.18 -15.06
N PHE A 48 -8.89 9.87 -14.46
CA PHE A 48 -9.11 8.61 -13.76
C PHE A 48 -9.43 7.49 -14.74
N ILE A 49 -8.67 6.40 -14.61
CA ILE A 49 -8.89 5.15 -15.34
C ILE A 49 -9.39 4.09 -14.35
N PRO A 50 -10.64 3.65 -14.45
CA PRO A 50 -11.17 2.57 -13.62
C PRO A 50 -10.62 1.22 -14.11
N ILE A 51 -10.01 0.48 -13.21
CA ILE A 51 -9.46 -0.86 -13.45
C ILE A 51 -10.22 -1.85 -12.56
N PRO A 52 -10.78 -2.93 -13.10
CA PRO A 52 -11.50 -3.91 -12.29
C PRO A 52 -10.53 -4.62 -11.32
N LYS A 53 -10.89 -4.68 -10.04
CA LYS A 53 -10.09 -5.36 -8.99
C LYS A 53 -9.99 -6.87 -9.25
N LYS A 54 -11.09 -7.50 -9.67
CA LYS A 54 -11.24 -8.93 -10.00
C LYS A 54 -12.41 -9.13 -10.96
N GLY A 55 -12.32 -10.10 -11.88
CA GLY A 55 -13.46 -10.69 -12.62
C GLY A 55 -14.53 -9.71 -13.15
N SER A 56 -15.78 -10.18 -13.28
CA SER A 56 -16.92 -9.37 -13.71
C SER A 56 -17.26 -8.28 -12.68
N ALA A 57 -16.67 -7.10 -12.84
CA ALA A 57 -16.95 -5.94 -11.99
C ALA A 57 -18.32 -5.34 -12.35
N LYS A 58 -19.34 -5.60 -11.52
CA LYS A 58 -20.70 -5.06 -11.68
C LYS A 58 -20.99 -3.81 -10.85
N GLU A 59 -20.20 -3.57 -9.80
CA GLU A 59 -20.37 -2.45 -8.87
C GLU A 59 -19.15 -1.52 -8.92
N CYS A 60 -19.37 -0.23 -8.63
CA CYS A 60 -18.29 0.77 -8.60
C CYS A 60 -17.22 0.43 -7.55
N SER A 61 -17.59 -0.18 -6.42
CA SER A 61 -16.71 -0.68 -5.35
C SER A 61 -15.66 -1.69 -5.84
N ASN A 62 -15.97 -2.40 -6.93
CA ASN A 62 -15.13 -3.42 -7.55
C ASN A 62 -14.09 -2.85 -8.52
N TYR A 63 -14.05 -1.53 -8.69
CA TYR A 63 -13.01 -0.84 -9.47
C TYR A 63 -11.96 -0.20 -8.55
N HIS A 64 -10.74 -0.16 -9.04
CA HIS A 64 -9.62 0.62 -8.51
C HIS A 64 -9.33 1.72 -9.52
N THR A 65 -9.23 2.97 -9.10
CA THR A 65 -9.13 4.11 -10.04
C THR A 65 -7.71 4.66 -10.04
N ILE A 66 -7.01 4.57 -11.16
CA ILE A 66 -5.68 5.16 -11.30
C ILE A 66 -5.80 6.55 -11.91
N ALA A 67 -5.16 7.54 -11.28
CA ALA A 67 -5.06 8.89 -11.80
C ALA A 67 -3.86 9.05 -12.73
N LEU A 68 -4.13 9.41 -13.98
CA LEU A 68 -3.12 9.82 -14.95
C LEU A 68 -2.93 11.34 -14.86
N ILE A 69 -1.75 11.75 -14.37
CA ILE A 69 -1.30 13.14 -14.35
C ILE A 69 -0.21 13.38 -15.40
N SER A 70 -0.02 14.65 -15.78
CA SER A 70 1.01 15.09 -16.72
C SER A 70 2.41 14.53 -16.37
N HIS A 71 3.14 14.08 -17.38
CA HIS A 71 4.53 13.63 -17.22
C HIS A 71 5.44 14.77 -16.75
N ALA A 72 5.21 16.00 -17.22
CA ALA A 72 5.97 17.16 -16.79
C ALA A 72 5.74 17.46 -15.29
N SER A 73 4.49 17.36 -14.83
CA SER A 73 4.16 17.46 -13.40
C SER A 73 4.87 16.39 -12.56
N LYS A 74 4.95 15.14 -13.06
CA LYS A 74 5.67 14.04 -12.37
C LYS A 74 7.16 14.36 -12.12
N VAL A 75 7.80 15.18 -12.95
CA VAL A 75 9.22 15.56 -12.78
C VAL A 75 9.40 16.37 -11.49
N ILE A 76 8.66 17.46 -11.31
CA ILE A 76 8.74 18.25 -10.08
C ILE A 76 8.24 17.45 -8.86
N LEU A 77 7.20 16.63 -9.03
CA LEU A 77 6.72 15.75 -7.94
C LEU A 77 7.80 14.76 -7.49
N LYS A 78 8.66 14.29 -8.40
CA LYS A 78 9.80 13.43 -8.05
C LYS A 78 10.86 14.19 -7.25
N ILE A 79 11.13 15.45 -7.59
CA ILE A 79 12.03 16.33 -6.83
C ILE A 79 11.46 16.59 -5.43
N LEU A 80 10.17 16.90 -5.33
CA LEU A 80 9.49 17.10 -4.06
C LEU A 80 9.47 15.82 -3.22
N GLN A 81 9.26 14.66 -3.85
CA GLN A 81 9.33 13.36 -3.16
C GLN A 81 10.69 13.17 -2.50
N ALA A 82 11.78 13.40 -3.22
CA ALA A 82 13.13 13.27 -2.68
C ALA A 82 13.36 14.20 -1.48
N ARG A 83 12.84 15.44 -1.54
CA ARG A 83 12.91 16.41 -0.44
C ARG A 83 12.03 16.04 0.75
N LEU A 84 10.86 15.45 0.53
CA LEU A 84 9.96 14.99 1.60
C LEU A 84 10.47 13.72 2.27
N GLN A 85 11.12 12.84 1.51
CA GLN A 85 11.56 11.54 1.97
C GLN A 85 12.49 11.62 3.18
N GLN A 86 13.31 12.68 3.30
CA GLN A 86 14.19 12.86 4.46
C GLN A 86 13.39 13.04 5.77
N TYR A 87 12.28 13.79 5.73
CA TYR A 87 11.39 14.02 6.87
C TYR A 87 10.57 12.76 7.15
N VAL A 88 10.01 12.16 6.10
CA VAL A 88 9.19 10.95 6.23
C VAL A 88 10.01 9.79 6.79
N ASN A 89 11.26 9.62 6.36
CA ASN A 89 12.11 8.56 6.90
C ASN A 89 12.48 8.77 8.37
N HIS A 90 12.53 10.01 8.84
CA HIS A 90 12.78 10.33 10.24
C HIS A 90 11.58 9.95 11.11
N GLU A 91 10.37 10.21 10.62
CA GLU A 91 9.13 9.95 11.37
C GLU A 91 8.63 8.49 11.27
N LEU A 92 9.03 7.74 10.24
CA LEU A 92 8.52 6.37 10.04
C LEU A 92 9.32 5.33 10.85
N PRO A 93 8.65 4.59 11.77
CA PRO A 93 9.29 3.59 12.61
C PRO A 93 9.59 2.31 11.83
N ASP A 94 10.40 1.43 12.41
CA ASP A 94 10.89 0.24 11.72
C ASP A 94 9.79 -0.75 11.30
N VAL A 95 8.68 -0.77 12.03
CA VAL A 95 7.54 -1.66 11.76
C VAL A 95 6.79 -1.31 10.46
N GLN A 96 6.95 -0.10 9.91
CA GLN A 96 6.42 0.28 8.60
C GLN A 96 7.42 -0.05 7.49
N ALA A 97 7.08 -0.99 6.62
CA ALA A 97 7.86 -1.38 5.44
C ALA A 97 7.34 -0.79 4.12
N GLY A 98 6.07 -0.38 4.08
CA GLY A 98 5.43 0.10 2.86
C GLY A 98 6.12 1.33 2.27
N PHE A 99 6.41 1.28 0.98
CA PHE A 99 7.02 2.38 0.22
C PHE A 99 8.36 2.89 0.79
N ARG A 100 9.11 2.04 1.51
CA ARG A 100 10.44 2.38 2.01
C ARG A 100 11.53 1.68 1.22
N LYS A 101 12.63 2.41 0.99
CA LYS A 101 13.79 1.86 0.29
C LYS A 101 14.41 0.74 1.13
N GLY A 102 14.67 -0.40 0.51
CA GLY A 102 15.31 -1.55 1.17
C GLY A 102 14.39 -2.34 2.11
N ARG A 103 13.07 -2.08 2.08
CA ARG A 103 12.09 -2.88 2.80
C ARG A 103 11.01 -3.36 1.83
N GLY A 104 10.66 -4.62 1.90
CA GLY A 104 9.70 -5.28 1.03
C GLY A 104 8.63 -6.02 1.80
N THR A 105 7.69 -6.61 1.06
CA THR A 105 6.66 -7.49 1.62
C THR A 105 7.28 -8.74 2.25
N ARG A 106 8.33 -9.28 1.62
CA ARG A 106 9.05 -10.48 2.09
C ARG A 106 9.65 -10.31 3.48
N ASP A 107 10.19 -9.13 3.78
CA ASP A 107 10.75 -8.83 5.11
C ASP A 107 9.65 -8.91 6.17
N GLN A 108 8.47 -8.35 5.88
CA GLN A 108 7.35 -8.40 6.82
C GLN A 108 6.76 -9.80 6.95
N ILE A 109 6.71 -10.57 5.86
CA ILE A 109 6.31 -11.98 5.89
C ILE A 109 7.30 -12.79 6.76
N ALA A 110 8.60 -12.56 6.63
CA ALA A 110 9.59 -13.20 7.49
C ALA A 110 9.41 -12.78 8.96
N ASN A 111 9.19 -11.49 9.23
CA ASN A 111 8.97 -10.99 10.58
C ASN A 111 7.77 -11.66 11.27
N ILE A 112 6.62 -11.79 10.58
CA ILE A 112 5.45 -12.42 11.19
C ILE A 112 5.70 -13.91 11.47
N CYS A 113 6.36 -14.64 10.56
CA CYS A 113 6.76 -16.04 10.78
C CYS A 113 7.69 -16.17 11.99
N TRP A 114 8.75 -15.36 12.07
CA TRP A 114 9.68 -15.40 13.22
C TRP A 114 9.01 -15.02 14.54
N ILE A 115 8.09 -14.07 14.53
CA ILE A 115 7.30 -13.71 15.72
C ILE A 115 6.49 -14.92 16.19
N MET A 116 5.83 -15.64 15.27
CA MET A 116 5.04 -16.83 15.58
C MET A 116 5.89 -17.99 16.09
N GLU A 117 7.02 -18.26 15.42
CA GLU A 117 8.00 -19.26 15.86
C GLU A 117 8.49 -18.96 17.29
N LYS A 118 8.85 -17.70 17.56
CA LYS A 118 9.34 -17.29 18.88
C LYS A 118 8.28 -17.41 19.96
N ALA A 119 7.05 -16.98 19.71
CA ALA A 119 6.01 -17.16 20.72
C ALA A 119 5.77 -18.64 21.04
N ARG A 120 5.85 -19.53 20.06
CA ARG A 120 5.74 -20.98 20.31
C ARG A 120 6.87 -21.55 21.13
N GLU A 121 8.11 -21.15 20.82
CA GLU A 121 9.28 -21.54 21.59
C GLU A 121 9.10 -21.23 23.09
N PHE A 122 8.44 -20.11 23.39
CA PHE A 122 8.12 -19.67 24.76
C PHE A 122 6.69 -20.03 25.24
N GLN A 123 5.95 -20.86 24.50
CA GLN A 123 4.56 -21.26 24.80
C GLN A 123 3.62 -20.07 25.09
N LYS A 124 3.82 -18.97 24.37
CA LYS A 124 3.00 -17.77 24.42
C LYS A 124 1.89 -17.83 23.39
N ASN A 125 0.70 -17.40 23.79
CA ASN A 125 -0.37 -17.14 22.84
C ASN A 125 -0.08 -15.84 22.08
N ILE A 126 -0.37 -15.83 20.79
CA ILE A 126 -0.42 -14.60 20.00
C ILE A 126 -1.82 -14.43 19.44
N TYR A 127 -2.30 -13.20 19.54
CA TYR A 127 -3.50 -12.72 18.91
C TYR A 127 -3.12 -11.79 17.76
N PHE A 128 -3.69 -11.98 16.58
CA PHE A 128 -3.51 -11.13 15.42
C PHE A 128 -4.82 -10.48 15.01
N CYS A 129 -4.77 -9.18 14.72
CA CYS A 129 -5.86 -8.43 14.12
C CYS A 129 -5.33 -7.64 12.90
N PRO A 130 -5.42 -8.22 11.69
CA PRO A 130 -5.24 -7.48 10.45
C PRO A 130 -6.38 -6.46 10.29
N ILE A 131 -6.04 -5.18 10.21
CA ILE A 131 -6.96 -4.06 9.98
C ILE A 131 -6.87 -3.59 8.53
N ASP A 132 -8.02 -3.29 7.92
CA ASP A 132 -8.15 -2.76 6.54
C ASP A 132 -8.91 -1.44 6.60
N TYR A 133 -8.39 -0.41 5.93
CA TYR A 133 -9.08 0.88 5.81
C TYR A 133 -9.99 0.90 4.57
N ALA A 134 -11.23 1.36 4.74
CA ALA A 134 -12.17 1.47 3.63
C ALA A 134 -11.76 2.59 2.65
N LYS A 135 -11.21 2.22 1.49
CA LYS A 135 -10.76 3.15 0.43
C LYS A 135 -9.82 4.23 0.97
N ASP A 136 -8.84 3.77 1.72
CA ASP A 136 -7.78 4.53 2.38
C ASP A 136 -7.24 5.76 1.58
N PHE A 137 -6.73 5.57 0.36
CA PHE A 137 -6.20 6.66 -0.47
C PHE A 137 -7.29 7.67 -0.84
N ASP A 138 -8.53 7.24 -1.06
CA ASP A 138 -9.66 8.09 -1.49
C ASP A 138 -10.28 8.87 -0.32
N CYS A 139 -10.00 8.47 0.93
CA CYS A 139 -10.58 9.03 2.14
C CYS A 139 -9.71 10.08 2.83
N VAL A 140 -8.47 10.31 2.37
CA VAL A 140 -7.56 11.31 2.96
C VAL A 140 -8.14 12.73 2.85
N HIS A 141 -8.39 13.39 3.97
CA HIS A 141 -8.88 14.77 3.98
C HIS A 141 -7.71 15.76 3.81
N HIS A 142 -7.72 16.55 2.74
CA HIS A 142 -6.61 17.48 2.43
C HIS A 142 -6.32 18.47 3.57
N ASN A 143 -7.35 19.08 4.15
CA ASN A 143 -7.18 20.03 5.26
C ASN A 143 -6.55 19.38 6.50
N LYS A 144 -6.80 18.09 6.75
CA LYS A 144 -6.16 17.35 7.84
C LYS A 144 -4.74 16.97 7.47
N LEU A 145 -4.52 16.51 6.23
CA LEU A 145 -3.18 16.19 5.71
C LEU A 145 -2.21 17.38 5.87
N TRP A 146 -2.61 18.61 5.54
CA TRP A 146 -1.73 19.77 5.69
C TRP A 146 -1.37 20.08 7.14
N LYS A 147 -2.32 19.89 8.07
CA LYS A 147 -2.07 20.04 9.51
C LYS A 147 -1.11 18.96 10.02
N ILE A 148 -1.37 17.70 9.65
CA ILE A 148 -0.52 16.56 9.98
C ILE A 148 0.90 16.78 9.47
N MET A 149 1.08 17.21 8.22
CA MET A 149 2.41 17.49 7.67
C MET A 149 3.16 18.51 8.51
N LYS A 150 2.50 19.58 8.97
CA LYS A 150 3.10 20.60 9.82
C LYS A 150 3.47 20.06 11.20
N GLU A 151 2.59 19.26 11.81
CA GLU A 151 2.83 18.63 13.11
C GLU A 151 3.95 17.58 13.07
N MET A 152 4.11 16.90 11.93
CA MET A 152 5.21 15.96 11.65
C MET A 152 6.50 16.64 11.20
N GLY A 153 6.65 17.94 11.47
CA GLY A 153 7.90 18.68 11.25
C GLY A 153 8.23 19.00 9.79
N ILE A 154 7.28 18.85 8.85
CA ILE A 154 7.52 19.20 7.45
C ILE A 154 7.49 20.72 7.27
N PRO A 155 8.50 21.32 6.62
CA PRO A 155 8.56 22.76 6.42
C PRO A 155 7.29 23.32 5.75
N GLU A 156 6.78 24.42 6.29
CA GLU A 156 5.58 25.12 5.79
C GLU A 156 5.67 25.43 4.29
N TYR A 157 6.87 25.73 3.78
CA TYR A 157 7.09 25.97 2.36
C TYR A 157 6.72 24.77 1.47
N LEU A 158 7.13 23.56 1.86
CA LEU A 158 6.80 22.33 1.14
C LEU A 158 5.31 22.01 1.27
N THR A 159 4.75 22.19 2.47
CA THR A 159 3.32 21.99 2.73
C THR A 159 2.47 22.94 1.90
N CYS A 160 2.82 24.22 1.80
CA CYS A 160 2.11 25.20 0.99
C CYS A 160 2.19 24.88 -0.50
N LEU A 161 3.36 24.46 -0.98
CA LEU A 161 3.53 24.07 -2.38
C LEU A 161 2.63 22.89 -2.76
N LEU A 162 2.51 21.88 -1.90
CA LEU A 162 1.59 20.75 -2.10
C LEU A 162 0.13 21.17 -1.94
N ARG A 163 -0.20 21.98 -0.94
CA ARG A 163 -1.56 22.54 -0.78
C ARG A 163 -2.01 23.26 -2.05
N ASN A 164 -1.14 24.05 -2.68
CA ASN A 164 -1.46 24.77 -3.91
C ASN A 164 -1.59 23.85 -5.13
N LEU A 165 -0.93 22.69 -5.14
CA LEU A 165 -1.14 21.65 -6.16
C LEU A 165 -2.53 21.02 -6.04
N TYR A 166 -2.96 20.73 -4.81
CA TYR A 166 -4.25 20.09 -4.52
C TYR A 166 -5.43 21.07 -4.58
N ALA A 167 -5.18 22.37 -4.41
CA ALA A 167 -6.18 23.41 -4.52
C ALA A 167 -6.67 23.57 -5.98
N GLY A 168 -7.99 23.38 -6.17
CA GLY A 168 -8.66 23.54 -7.47
C GLY A 168 -8.32 22.42 -8.47
N GLN A 169 -8.04 21.22 -7.99
CA GLN A 169 -7.86 20.05 -8.86
C GLN A 169 -9.19 19.61 -9.45
N ASP A 170 -9.19 19.50 -10.78
CA ASP A 170 -10.28 18.92 -11.55
C ASP A 170 -9.87 17.57 -12.15
N SER A 171 -10.83 16.71 -12.40
CA SER A 171 -10.60 15.41 -13.02
C SER A 171 -11.75 14.98 -13.91
N THR A 172 -11.43 14.05 -14.81
CA THR A 172 -12.41 13.33 -15.64
C THR A 172 -12.24 11.83 -15.44
N VAL A 173 -13.28 11.05 -15.68
CA VAL A 173 -13.18 9.58 -15.73
C VAL A 173 -13.18 9.16 -17.20
N ARG A 174 -12.20 8.37 -17.62
CA ARG A 174 -12.13 7.80 -18.96
C ARG A 174 -12.41 6.31 -18.91
N THR A 175 -13.42 5.88 -19.67
CA THR A 175 -13.84 4.48 -19.80
C THR A 175 -13.78 4.05 -21.27
N GLY A 176 -14.06 2.78 -21.56
CA GLY A 176 -14.21 2.30 -22.93
C GLY A 176 -15.38 2.93 -23.70
N HIS A 177 -16.32 3.58 -23.00
CA HIS A 177 -17.50 4.22 -23.60
C HIS A 177 -17.33 5.73 -23.82
N GLY A 178 -16.22 6.31 -23.39
CA GLY A 178 -15.96 7.75 -23.50
C GLY A 178 -15.37 8.35 -22.23
N THR A 179 -15.21 9.68 -22.24
CA THR A 179 -14.71 10.48 -21.11
C THR A 179 -15.87 11.28 -20.54
N THR A 180 -15.99 11.31 -19.20
CA THR A 180 -17.03 12.08 -18.51
C THR A 180 -16.74 13.58 -18.51
N ASP A 181 -17.72 14.36 -18.09
CA ASP A 181 -17.51 15.75 -17.70
C ASP A 181 -16.51 15.88 -16.54
N LYS A 182 -15.98 17.10 -16.40
CA LYS A 182 -15.03 17.46 -15.34
C LYS A 182 -15.75 17.57 -14.00
N PHE A 183 -15.10 17.07 -12.95
CA PHE A 183 -15.53 17.23 -11.58
C PHE A 183 -14.36 17.66 -10.68
N GLN A 184 -14.67 18.31 -9.57
CA GLN A 184 -13.67 18.76 -8.60
C GLN A 184 -13.31 17.66 -7.60
N ILE A 185 -12.04 17.60 -7.21
CA ILE A 185 -11.55 16.63 -6.23
C ILE A 185 -11.61 17.25 -4.83
N GLY A 186 -12.50 16.75 -3.99
CA GLY A 186 -12.66 17.25 -2.62
C GLY A 186 -11.84 16.52 -1.55
N LYS A 187 -11.42 15.27 -1.83
CA LYS A 187 -10.65 14.43 -0.90
C LYS A 187 -9.86 13.36 -1.64
N GLY A 188 -8.95 12.75 -0.92
CA GLY A 188 -8.12 11.64 -1.36
C GLY A 188 -6.80 12.07 -1.97
N VAL A 189 -5.87 11.13 -2.03
CA VAL A 189 -4.59 11.26 -2.72
C VAL A 189 -4.62 10.38 -3.98
N HIS A 190 -4.14 10.91 -5.09
CA HIS A 190 -4.22 10.24 -6.39
C HIS A 190 -3.50 8.89 -6.41
N GLN A 191 -4.24 7.78 -6.56
CA GLN A 191 -3.63 6.47 -6.82
C GLN A 191 -2.84 6.51 -8.13
N GLY A 192 -1.56 6.13 -8.07
CA GLY A 192 -0.63 6.24 -9.20
C GLY A 192 0.19 7.54 -9.26
N CYS A 193 -0.10 8.53 -8.40
CA CYS A 193 0.79 9.68 -8.21
C CYS A 193 2.01 9.29 -7.36
N ILE A 194 3.15 9.90 -7.68
CA ILE A 194 4.46 9.62 -7.05
C ILE A 194 4.48 10.01 -5.56
N LEU A 195 3.73 11.05 -5.18
CA LEU A 195 3.71 11.55 -3.81
C LEU A 195 2.69 10.86 -2.91
N SER A 196 1.61 10.30 -3.48
CA SER A 196 0.51 9.73 -2.69
C SER A 196 0.97 8.69 -1.66
N PRO A 197 1.90 7.76 -1.97
CA PRO A 197 2.40 6.82 -0.98
C PRO A 197 3.12 7.49 0.19
N CYS A 198 3.89 8.55 -0.09
CA CYS A 198 4.63 9.31 0.92
C CYS A 198 3.67 10.09 1.84
N LEU A 199 2.65 10.72 1.26
CA LEU A 199 1.63 11.47 1.98
C LEU A 199 0.76 10.54 2.83
N PHE A 200 0.37 9.39 2.28
CA PHE A 200 -0.40 8.40 3.02
C PHE A 200 0.39 7.80 4.19
N ASN A 201 1.67 7.49 4.00
CA ASN A 201 2.52 7.01 5.09
C ASN A 201 2.61 7.99 6.26
N LEU A 202 2.74 9.30 6.00
CA LEU A 202 2.69 10.33 7.04
C LEU A 202 1.34 10.33 7.76
N TYR A 203 0.26 10.29 6.98
CA TYR A 203 -1.11 10.26 7.50
C TYR A 203 -1.35 9.06 8.42
N ALA A 204 -0.93 7.88 7.99
CA ALA A 204 -1.02 6.66 8.77
C ALA A 204 -0.12 6.74 10.01
N GLN A 205 1.12 7.23 9.89
CA GLN A 205 2.02 7.35 11.03
C GLN A 205 1.49 8.31 12.10
N TYR A 206 0.86 9.41 11.71
CA TYR A 206 0.20 10.32 12.64
C TYR A 206 -0.88 9.62 13.49
N ILE A 207 -1.72 8.79 12.85
CA ILE A 207 -2.73 7.97 13.55
C ILE A 207 -2.05 7.04 14.56
N MET A 208 -0.99 6.35 14.12
CA MET A 208 -0.31 5.35 14.94
C MET A 208 0.40 5.98 16.14
N ARG A 209 0.97 7.18 15.95
CA ARG A 209 1.58 7.99 17.01
C ARG A 209 0.55 8.43 18.04
N ASN A 210 -0.59 8.96 17.59
CA ASN A 210 -1.65 9.39 18.51
C ASN A 210 -2.32 8.21 19.23
N ALA A 211 -2.35 7.04 18.61
CA ALA A 211 -2.79 5.80 19.26
C ALA A 211 -1.77 5.26 20.27
N SER A 212 -0.61 5.93 20.44
CA SER A 212 0.45 5.57 21.38
C SER A 212 1.02 4.16 21.19
N LEU A 213 0.99 3.64 19.95
CA LEU A 213 1.46 2.29 19.63
C LEU A 213 2.94 2.06 19.95
N GLU A 214 3.80 3.06 19.74
CA GLU A 214 5.23 2.93 19.97
C GLU A 214 5.60 2.96 21.47
N GLU A 215 4.78 3.65 22.27
CA GLU A 215 4.95 3.80 23.73
C GLU A 215 4.25 2.69 24.51
N ALA A 216 3.34 1.97 23.85
CA ALA A 216 2.58 0.88 24.44
C ALA A 216 3.51 -0.23 24.95
N GLN A 217 3.32 -0.60 26.22
CA GLN A 217 4.03 -1.72 26.85
C GLN A 217 3.42 -3.09 26.47
N THR A 218 2.52 -3.12 25.49
CA THR A 218 1.81 -4.30 24.99
C THR A 218 2.40 -4.81 23.68
N GLY A 219 2.11 -6.06 23.32
CA GLY A 219 2.65 -6.72 22.14
C GLY A 219 3.54 -7.91 22.47
N ILE A 220 4.17 -8.48 21.44
CA ILE A 220 5.08 -9.62 21.60
C ILE A 220 6.48 -9.12 21.92
N LYS A 221 7.05 -9.57 23.04
CA LYS A 221 8.38 -9.16 23.46
C LYS A 221 9.48 -9.98 22.76
N ILE A 222 10.22 -9.33 21.87
CA ILE A 222 11.35 -9.94 21.13
C ILE A 222 12.60 -9.07 21.31
N GLY A 223 13.68 -9.68 21.79
CA GLY A 223 14.97 -8.98 21.94
C GLY A 223 14.91 -7.73 22.83
N GLY A 224 14.02 -7.74 23.84
CA GLY A 224 13.82 -6.61 24.75
C GLY A 224 12.93 -5.48 24.22
N ARG A 225 12.36 -5.62 23.01
CA ARG A 225 11.40 -4.68 22.42
C ARG A 225 10.03 -5.32 22.31
N ASN A 226 8.97 -4.53 22.49
CA ASN A 226 7.61 -4.97 22.22
C ASN A 226 7.26 -4.71 20.76
N ILE A 227 6.75 -5.72 20.08
CA ILE A 227 6.24 -5.64 18.72
C ILE A 227 4.74 -5.87 18.77
N ASN A 228 3.98 -4.80 18.55
CA ASN A 228 2.52 -4.83 18.59
C ASN A 228 1.85 -4.56 17.24
N ASN A 229 2.63 -4.24 16.21
CA ASN A 229 2.14 -4.08 14.85
C ASN A 229 3.20 -4.37 13.80
N LEU A 230 2.77 -4.86 12.64
CA LEU A 230 3.54 -4.88 11.41
C LEU A 230 2.75 -4.16 10.32
N ARG A 231 3.42 -3.33 9.53
CA ARG A 231 2.78 -2.45 8.56
C ARG A 231 3.44 -2.55 7.18
N HIS A 232 2.60 -2.56 6.16
CA HIS A 232 3.02 -2.40 4.78
C HIS A 232 1.98 -1.56 4.02
N ALA A 233 2.28 -0.27 3.85
CA ALA A 233 1.37 0.71 3.26
C ALA A 233 0.11 0.84 4.13
N ASP A 234 -1.05 0.50 3.59
CA ASP A 234 -2.34 0.47 4.25
C ASP A 234 -2.61 -0.81 5.03
N ASP A 235 -1.99 -1.92 4.63
CA ASP A 235 -2.06 -3.18 5.38
C ASP A 235 -1.36 -3.02 6.74
N THR A 236 -2.13 -3.15 7.82
CA THR A 236 -1.61 -3.13 9.19
C THR A 236 -2.11 -4.37 9.92
N THR A 237 -1.21 -5.09 10.58
CA THR A 237 -1.57 -6.21 11.45
C THR A 237 -1.16 -5.87 12.87
N LEU A 238 -2.15 -5.69 13.75
CA LEU A 238 -1.94 -5.56 15.19
C LEU A 238 -1.72 -6.93 15.81
N MET A 239 -0.93 -6.99 16.89
CA MET A 239 -0.66 -8.22 17.62
C MET A 239 -0.41 -7.99 19.10
N ALA A 240 -0.81 -8.96 19.93
CA ALA A 240 -0.63 -8.92 21.37
C ALA A 240 -0.60 -10.33 22.01
N GLU A 241 -0.20 -10.40 23.29
CA GLU A 241 -0.21 -11.67 24.06
C GLU A 241 -1.56 -11.97 24.71
N SER A 242 -2.49 -10.99 24.77
CA SER A 242 -3.85 -11.15 25.29
C SER A 242 -4.89 -10.38 24.48
N GLU A 243 -6.17 -10.76 24.64
CA GLU A 243 -7.30 -10.07 24.01
C GLU A 243 -7.47 -8.64 24.55
N GLU A 244 -7.24 -8.43 25.84
CA GLU A 244 -7.31 -7.12 26.50
C GLU A 244 -6.23 -6.17 25.96
N GLU A 245 -5.01 -6.68 25.80
CA GLU A 245 -3.93 -5.94 25.17
C GLU A 245 -4.29 -5.57 23.73
N LEU A 246 -4.80 -6.52 22.94
CA LEU A 246 -5.21 -6.26 21.56
C LEU A 246 -6.34 -5.23 21.48
N LYS A 247 -7.33 -5.30 22.38
CA LYS A 247 -8.39 -4.29 22.51
C LYS A 247 -7.81 -2.92 22.86
N SER A 248 -6.78 -2.85 23.69
CA SER A 248 -6.11 -1.57 24.00
C SER A 248 -5.43 -0.95 22.76
N LEU A 249 -4.95 -1.77 21.83
CA LEU A 249 -4.35 -1.34 20.56
C LEU A 249 -5.40 -0.86 19.54
N LEU A 250 -6.67 -1.27 19.70
CA LEU A 250 -7.76 -0.81 18.83
C LEU A 250 -8.10 0.68 18.97
N LYS A 251 -7.47 1.42 19.90
CA LYS A 251 -7.48 2.89 19.92
C LYS A 251 -7.09 3.52 18.58
N VAL A 252 -6.33 2.79 17.75
CA VAL A 252 -6.05 3.14 16.34
C VAL A 252 -7.33 3.45 15.58
N LYS A 253 -8.43 2.73 15.84
CA LYS A 253 -9.73 2.98 15.22
C LYS A 253 -10.23 4.39 15.53
N GLU A 254 -10.31 4.75 16.80
CA GLU A 254 -10.78 6.07 17.25
C GLU A 254 -9.93 7.20 16.65
N GLU A 255 -8.60 7.04 16.69
CA GLU A 255 -7.67 8.02 16.10
C GLU A 255 -7.80 8.11 14.58
N SER A 256 -8.04 6.99 13.90
CA SER A 256 -8.25 6.96 12.45
C SER A 256 -9.54 7.68 12.05
N GLU A 257 -10.62 7.50 12.82
CA GLU A 257 -11.91 8.15 12.59
C GLU A 257 -11.84 9.66 12.83
N LYS A 258 -11.08 10.09 13.85
CA LYS A 258 -10.78 11.51 14.09
C LYS A 258 -10.15 12.18 12.89
N VAL A 259 -9.42 11.44 12.04
CA VAL A 259 -8.87 11.95 10.78
C VAL A 259 -9.68 11.55 9.54
N GLY A 260 -10.79 10.81 9.69
CA GLY A 260 -11.71 10.49 8.60
C GLY A 260 -11.38 9.20 7.84
N LEU A 261 -10.48 8.37 8.36
CA LEU A 261 -10.30 7.00 7.90
C LEU A 261 -11.17 6.08 8.74
N LYS A 262 -11.94 5.19 8.09
CA LYS A 262 -12.79 4.21 8.76
C LYS A 262 -12.24 2.82 8.52
N LEU A 263 -12.19 2.03 9.58
CA LEU A 263 -11.87 0.61 9.47
C LEU A 263 -13.00 -0.14 8.77
N ASN A 264 -12.63 -1.12 7.97
CA ASN A 264 -13.53 -2.08 7.38
C ASN A 264 -13.62 -3.31 8.28
N ILE A 265 -14.57 -3.30 9.23
CA ILE A 265 -14.75 -4.38 10.21
C ILE A 265 -15.00 -5.72 9.51
N GLN A 266 -15.77 -5.74 8.42
CA GLN A 266 -16.07 -6.96 7.67
C GLN A 266 -14.84 -7.63 7.03
N LYS A 267 -13.79 -6.86 6.75
CA LYS A 267 -12.52 -7.40 6.24
C LYS A 267 -11.48 -7.61 7.33
N THR A 268 -11.72 -7.05 8.51
CA THR A 268 -10.87 -7.25 9.68
C THR A 268 -11.05 -8.70 10.13
N LYS A 269 -9.94 -9.35 10.46
CA LYS A 269 -9.93 -10.75 10.88
C LYS A 269 -9.31 -10.86 12.26
N PHE A 270 -9.62 -11.94 12.95
CA PHE A 270 -9.02 -12.28 14.22
C PHE A 270 -8.43 -13.69 14.13
N MET A 271 -7.15 -13.83 14.43
CA MET A 271 -6.49 -15.14 14.47
C MET A 271 -5.81 -15.32 15.83
N LEU A 272 -5.94 -16.51 16.39
CA LEU A 272 -5.44 -16.85 17.71
C LEU A 272 -4.64 -18.15 17.61
N SER A 273 -3.46 -18.19 18.22
CA SER A 273 -2.59 -19.38 18.24
C SER A 273 -3.02 -20.46 19.28
N GLY A 274 -4.26 -20.41 19.76
CA GLY A 274 -4.81 -21.15 20.92
C GLY A 274 -6.33 -21.40 20.77
N PRO A 275 -7.10 -21.59 21.86
CA PRO A 275 -8.53 -21.87 21.78
C PRO A 275 -9.32 -20.71 21.14
N ILE A 276 -10.20 -21.03 20.19
CA ILE A 276 -11.02 -20.04 19.49
C ILE A 276 -12.06 -19.44 20.44
N THR A 277 -12.01 -18.12 20.61
CA THR A 277 -13.05 -17.33 21.30
C THR A 277 -13.73 -16.40 20.28
N SER A 278 -15.01 -16.09 20.52
CA SER A 278 -15.70 -15.05 19.75
C SER A 278 -15.19 -13.67 20.17
N TRP A 279 -14.86 -12.83 19.18
CA TRP A 279 -14.39 -11.47 19.42
C TRP A 279 -15.30 -10.44 18.75
N GLU A 280 -15.52 -9.32 19.43
CA GLU A 280 -16.38 -8.23 18.96
C GLU A 280 -15.66 -6.89 19.01
N ILE A 281 -15.89 -6.06 17.99
CA ILE A 281 -15.49 -4.66 17.94
C ILE A 281 -16.76 -3.83 17.75
N ASP A 282 -17.07 -2.93 18.69
CA ASP A 282 -18.27 -2.09 18.70
C ASP A 282 -19.60 -2.87 18.59
N GLY A 283 -19.65 -4.08 19.14
CA GLY A 283 -20.84 -4.95 19.04
C GLY A 283 -21.01 -5.62 17.67
N GLU A 284 -20.07 -5.46 16.75
CA GLU A 284 -19.97 -6.27 15.54
C GLU A 284 -18.99 -7.43 15.77
N THR A 285 -19.43 -8.67 15.52
CA THR A 285 -18.58 -9.86 15.60
C THR A 285 -17.53 -9.85 14.49
N VAL A 286 -16.25 -9.97 14.88
CA VAL A 286 -15.13 -10.08 13.95
C VAL A 286 -14.94 -11.53 13.54
N GLU A 287 -14.68 -11.77 12.25
CA GLU A 287 -14.44 -13.11 11.72
C GLU A 287 -13.19 -13.72 12.39
N THR A 288 -13.39 -14.78 13.17
CA THR A 288 -12.29 -15.55 13.75
C THR A 288 -11.85 -16.64 12.78
N VAL A 289 -10.57 -16.66 12.43
CA VAL A 289 -10.00 -17.51 11.38
C VAL A 289 -8.83 -18.33 11.91
N SER A 290 -8.62 -19.51 11.33
CA SER A 290 -7.42 -20.32 11.54
C SER A 290 -6.28 -19.94 10.61
N ASP A 291 -6.56 -19.15 9.57
CA ASP A 291 -5.57 -18.66 8.62
C ASP A 291 -6.00 -17.34 7.97
N PHE A 292 -5.03 -16.55 7.52
CA PHE A 292 -5.29 -15.38 6.68
C PHE A 292 -4.17 -15.14 5.67
N ILE A 293 -4.44 -14.28 4.68
CA ILE A 293 -3.44 -13.85 3.69
C ILE A 293 -2.79 -12.56 4.17
N PHE A 294 -1.50 -12.63 4.50
CA PHE A 294 -0.66 -11.50 4.85
C PHE A 294 0.30 -11.19 3.70
N LEU A 295 0.19 -10.01 3.09
CA LEU A 295 1.06 -9.54 1.99
C LEU A 295 1.26 -10.56 0.86
N GLY A 296 0.20 -11.31 0.59
CA GLY A 296 0.15 -12.35 -0.44
C GLY A 296 0.48 -13.76 0.03
N SER A 297 1.08 -13.93 1.21
CA SER A 297 1.42 -15.24 1.80
C SER A 297 0.36 -15.70 2.81
N LYS A 298 0.09 -17.00 2.85
CA LYS A 298 -0.84 -17.60 3.80
C LYS A 298 -0.14 -17.82 5.14
N ILE A 299 -0.70 -17.24 6.20
CA ILE A 299 -0.27 -17.40 7.59
C ILE A 299 -1.33 -18.25 8.28
N THR A 300 -0.92 -19.32 8.95
CA THR A 300 -1.83 -20.25 9.64
C THR A 300 -1.55 -20.24 11.14
N ALA A 301 -2.57 -20.43 11.96
CA ALA A 301 -2.44 -20.45 13.43
C ALA A 301 -1.50 -21.57 13.92
N ASP A 302 -1.33 -22.64 13.14
CA ASP A 302 -0.40 -23.75 13.34
C ASP A 302 0.96 -23.59 12.64
N ASP A 303 1.22 -22.43 11.99
CA ASP A 303 2.48 -22.03 11.33
C ASP A 303 3.03 -23.11 10.38
N ASP A 304 2.14 -23.99 9.90
CA ASP A 304 2.49 -25.02 8.95
C ASP A 304 2.58 -24.42 7.54
N CYS A 305 3.82 -24.17 7.13
CA CYS A 305 4.16 -23.70 5.78
C CYS A 305 3.66 -24.63 4.67
N SER A 306 3.30 -25.89 4.94
CA SER A 306 2.76 -26.81 3.93
C SER A 306 1.49 -26.26 3.26
N HIS A 307 0.66 -25.51 3.99
CA HIS A 307 -0.55 -24.89 3.46
C HIS A 307 -0.24 -23.80 2.44
N GLU A 308 0.76 -22.96 2.71
CA GLU A 308 1.21 -21.92 1.78
C GLU A 308 1.92 -22.54 0.56
N ILE A 309 2.76 -23.55 0.76
CA ILE A 309 3.45 -24.25 -0.35
C ILE A 309 2.41 -24.85 -1.32
N LYS A 310 1.40 -25.56 -0.80
CA LYS A 310 0.30 -26.11 -1.61
C LYS A 310 -0.44 -24.99 -2.35
N ARG A 311 -0.74 -23.87 -1.68
CA ARG A 311 -1.39 -22.71 -2.30
C ARG A 311 -0.55 -22.11 -3.43
N ARG A 312 0.76 -21.95 -3.25
CA ARG A 312 1.69 -21.43 -4.27
C ARG A 312 1.77 -22.33 -5.49
N LEU A 313 1.81 -23.65 -5.29
CA LEU A 313 1.77 -24.63 -6.37
C LEU A 313 0.45 -24.53 -7.16
N LEU A 314 -0.69 -24.37 -6.48
CA LEU A 314 -1.99 -24.18 -7.14
C LEU A 314 -2.05 -22.86 -7.92
N LEU A 315 -1.53 -21.76 -7.37
CA LEU A 315 -1.42 -20.48 -8.08
C LEU A 315 -0.52 -20.59 -9.31
N GLY A 316 0.64 -21.25 -9.19
CA GLY A 316 1.55 -21.52 -10.31
C GLY A 316 0.88 -22.37 -11.40
N ARG A 317 0.16 -23.44 -11.01
CA ARG A 317 -0.63 -24.26 -11.94
C ARG A 317 -1.67 -23.41 -12.67
N LYS A 318 -2.37 -22.51 -11.98
CA LYS A 318 -3.35 -21.60 -12.60
C LYS A 318 -2.71 -20.68 -13.65
N VAL A 319 -1.51 -20.18 -13.40
CA VAL A 319 -0.76 -19.36 -14.38
C VAL A 319 -0.39 -20.18 -15.61
N MET A 320 0.06 -21.43 -15.40
CA MET A 320 0.35 -22.37 -16.48
C MET A 320 -0.90 -22.63 -17.34
N THR A 321 -2.02 -23.01 -16.72
CA THR A 321 -3.27 -23.34 -17.44
C THR A 321 -3.82 -22.15 -18.21
N ASN A 322 -3.71 -20.93 -17.67
CA ASN A 322 -4.10 -19.69 -18.35
C ASN A 322 -3.23 -19.35 -19.57
N ARG A 323 -2.17 -20.11 -19.82
CA ARG A 323 -1.23 -19.95 -20.94
C ARG A 323 -1.12 -21.23 -21.76
N ASP A 324 -2.06 -22.17 -21.61
CA ASP A 324 -2.08 -23.44 -22.32
C ASP A 324 -1.97 -23.26 -23.84
N SER A 325 -2.65 -22.28 -24.43
CA SER A 325 -2.58 -21.98 -25.87
C SER A 325 -1.15 -21.68 -26.34
N ILE A 326 -0.38 -20.94 -25.54
CA ILE A 326 1.01 -20.56 -25.83
C ILE A 326 1.94 -21.76 -25.58
N LEU A 327 1.76 -22.46 -24.46
CA LEU A 327 2.63 -23.57 -24.07
C LEU A 327 2.44 -24.81 -24.97
N LYS A 328 1.23 -25.03 -25.49
CA LYS A 328 0.89 -26.13 -26.41
C LYS A 328 1.09 -25.78 -27.89
N SER A 329 1.21 -24.50 -28.26
CA SER A 329 1.44 -24.09 -29.66
C SER A 329 2.73 -24.70 -30.23
N ARG A 330 2.66 -25.25 -31.45
CA ARG A 330 3.84 -25.78 -32.16
C ARG A 330 4.69 -24.67 -32.78
N ASP A 331 4.13 -23.47 -32.95
CA ASP A 331 4.78 -22.32 -33.57
C ASP A 331 5.77 -21.62 -32.63
N ILE A 332 5.69 -21.93 -31.33
CA ILE A 332 6.55 -21.34 -30.30
C ILE A 332 7.63 -22.33 -29.91
N THR A 333 8.89 -21.89 -30.01
CA THR A 333 10.05 -22.72 -29.70
C THR A 333 10.11 -23.09 -28.21
N LEU A 334 10.63 -24.28 -27.91
CA LEU A 334 10.80 -24.75 -26.53
C LEU A 334 11.62 -23.78 -25.66
N PRO A 335 12.74 -23.19 -26.12
CA PRO A 335 13.48 -22.20 -25.33
C PRO A 335 12.63 -20.98 -24.93
N THR A 336 11.77 -20.51 -25.82
CA THR A 336 10.85 -19.39 -25.54
C THR A 336 9.82 -19.78 -24.49
N LYS A 337 9.23 -20.99 -24.59
CA LYS A 337 8.30 -21.51 -23.59
C LYS A 337 8.95 -21.63 -22.21
N VAL A 338 10.16 -22.18 -22.14
CA VAL A 338 10.93 -22.27 -20.89
C VAL A 338 11.16 -20.88 -20.29
N ARG A 339 11.51 -19.89 -21.12
CA ARG A 339 11.69 -18.51 -20.68
C ARG A 339 10.39 -17.92 -20.11
N LEU A 340 9.24 -18.18 -20.76
CA LEU A 340 7.94 -17.74 -20.26
C LEU A 340 7.59 -18.37 -18.91
N VAL A 341 7.82 -19.68 -18.75
CA VAL A 341 7.60 -20.37 -17.46
C VAL A 341 8.48 -19.77 -16.37
N LYS A 342 9.77 -19.57 -16.64
CA LYS A 342 10.70 -18.94 -15.69
C LYS A 342 10.31 -17.50 -15.35
N ALA A 343 9.75 -16.75 -16.30
CA ALA A 343 9.38 -15.35 -16.10
C ALA A 343 8.01 -15.15 -15.44
N MET A 344 7.07 -16.07 -15.63
CA MET A 344 5.66 -15.88 -15.20
C MET A 344 5.22 -16.83 -14.09
N VAL A 345 5.74 -18.07 -14.07
CA VAL A 345 5.27 -19.11 -13.15
C VAL A 345 6.17 -19.19 -11.93
N PHE A 346 7.49 -19.21 -12.14
CA PHE A 346 8.46 -19.32 -11.04
C PHE A 346 8.32 -18.18 -10.02
N PRO A 347 8.14 -16.90 -10.42
CA PRO A 347 7.93 -15.83 -9.45
C PRO A 347 6.68 -16.02 -8.60
N VAL A 348 5.62 -16.64 -9.13
CA VAL A 348 4.38 -16.90 -8.38
C VAL A 348 4.58 -18.04 -7.38
N VAL A 349 5.28 -19.10 -7.79
CA VAL A 349 5.55 -20.29 -6.96
C VAL A 349 6.56 -19.98 -5.85
N MET A 350 7.61 -19.21 -6.15
CA MET A 350 8.71 -18.93 -5.22
C MET A 350 8.53 -17.63 -4.42
N TYR A 351 7.38 -16.96 -4.52
CA TYR A 351 7.17 -15.74 -3.73
C TYR A 351 7.08 -16.09 -2.25
N GLY A 352 7.97 -15.50 -1.45
CA GLY A 352 8.00 -15.68 0.01
C GLY A 352 8.59 -17.03 0.45
N CYS A 353 9.24 -17.79 -0.44
CA CYS A 353 9.81 -19.08 -0.05
C CYS A 353 10.99 -18.96 0.91
N GLU A 354 11.63 -17.79 0.96
CA GLU A 354 12.68 -17.46 1.91
C GLU A 354 12.21 -17.45 3.37
N SER A 355 10.90 -17.33 3.62
CA SER A 355 10.32 -17.34 4.97
C SER A 355 9.74 -18.68 5.38
N TRP A 356 9.89 -19.73 4.56
CA TRP A 356 9.32 -21.05 4.88
C TRP A 356 10.21 -21.82 5.86
N THR A 357 9.58 -22.48 6.81
CA THR A 357 10.26 -23.36 7.76
C THR A 357 10.63 -24.70 7.10
N VAL A 358 11.87 -25.15 7.33
CA VAL A 358 12.42 -26.39 6.72
C VAL A 358 12.13 -27.63 7.56
N LYS A 359 11.77 -27.46 8.83
CA LYS A 359 11.42 -28.55 9.76
C LYS A 359 9.98 -28.38 10.25
N LYS A 360 9.27 -29.50 10.43
CA LYS A 360 8.04 -29.49 11.24
C LYS A 360 8.41 -28.99 12.64
N ALA A 361 7.68 -27.97 13.11
CA ALA A 361 7.72 -27.51 14.49
C ALA A 361 7.35 -28.64 15.46
#